data_AF-A0AAP5YF18-F1
#
_entry.id   AF-A0AAP5YF18-F1
#
_cell.length_a   1.000
_cell.length_b   1.000
_cell.length_c   1.000
_cell.angle_alpha   90.00
_cell.angle_beta   90.00
_cell.angle_gamma   90.00
#
_symmetry.space_group_name_H-M   'P 1'
#
loop_
_entity.id
_entity.type
_entity.pdbx_description
1 polymer ?
#
loop_
_entity_poly.entity_id
_entity_poly.type
_entity_poly.pdbx_seq_one_letter_code
_entity_poly.pdbx_strand_id
1 'polypeptide(L)'
;MKFYRRIEPIKAMTFDLDDTLYDNHPVIVRMERELLTWLQQTHPAVAHMEKADWLQVKKHVLQQSPDLKSDVTLWRLVQLKHGFLSVGYDEAQAQVAAEEGVQLALEWRSQFDVPQQSLDV
;
A
#
# COMPACT_ATOMS: atom_id res chain seq x y z
N MET A 1 0.26 -40.99 -23.22
CA MET A 1 -1.17 -41.17 -22.86
C MET A 1 -1.84 -39.80 -23.00
N LYS A 2 -2.87 -39.66 -23.87
CA LYS A 2 -3.60 -38.39 -24.05
C LYS A 2 -4.91 -38.48 -23.26
N PHE A 3 -5.15 -37.55 -22.35
CA PHE A 3 -6.41 -37.46 -21.60
C PHE A 3 -7.29 -36.39 -22.24
N TYR A 4 -8.43 -36.80 -22.77
CA TYR A 4 -9.47 -35.89 -23.25
C TYR A 4 -10.51 -35.76 -22.14
N ARG A 5 -10.50 -34.65 -21.39
CA ARG A 5 -11.53 -34.30 -20.40
C ARG A 5 -12.42 -33.21 -20.96
N ARG A 6 -13.74 -33.42 -20.86
CA ARG A 6 -14.74 -32.37 -21.15
C ARG A 6 -14.71 -31.36 -20.01
N ILE A 7 -14.59 -30.09 -20.34
CA ILE A 7 -14.71 -29.00 -19.35
C ILE A 7 -16.16 -28.98 -18.87
N GLU A 8 -16.36 -29.09 -17.56
CA GLU A 8 -17.68 -28.94 -16.94
C GLU A 8 -18.15 -27.48 -17.02
N PRO A 9 -19.46 -27.20 -16.93
CA PRO A 9 -19.97 -25.83 -16.97
C PRO A 9 -19.28 -24.93 -15.93
N ILE A 10 -18.70 -23.82 -16.39
CA ILE A 10 -18.06 -22.82 -15.53
C ILE A 10 -19.14 -22.17 -14.66
N LYS A 11 -18.95 -22.19 -13.33
CA LYS A 11 -19.91 -21.65 -12.36
C LYS A 11 -19.52 -20.27 -11.82
N ALA A 12 -18.26 -19.87 -11.93
CA ALA A 12 -17.74 -18.60 -11.44
C ALA A 12 -16.49 -18.18 -12.23
N MET A 13 -16.28 -16.87 -12.31
CA MET A 13 -15.05 -16.25 -12.78
C MET A 13 -14.66 -15.16 -11.77
N THR A 14 -13.39 -15.11 -11.40
CA THR A 14 -12.82 -14.11 -10.51
C THR A 14 -11.68 -13.42 -11.23
N PHE A 15 -11.61 -12.10 -11.11
CA PHE A 15 -10.56 -11.29 -11.70
C PHE A 15 -9.80 -10.62 -10.58
N ASP A 16 -8.49 -10.58 -10.72
CA ASP A 16 -7.68 -9.66 -9.94
C ASP A 16 -7.91 -8.22 -10.43
N LEU A 17 -7.55 -7.23 -9.62
CA LEU A 17 -7.67 -5.83 -9.97
C LEU A 17 -6.35 -5.31 -10.55
N ASP A 18 -5.30 -5.35 -9.74
CA ASP A 18 -4.00 -4.75 -10.02
C ASP A 18 -3.34 -5.48 -11.21
N ASP A 19 -2.88 -4.73 -12.22
CA ASP A 19 -2.25 -5.24 -13.44
C ASP A 19 -3.12 -6.21 -14.27
N THR A 20 -4.41 -6.33 -13.92
CA THR A 20 -5.43 -7.09 -14.67
C THR A 20 -6.45 -6.15 -15.29
N LEU A 21 -7.07 -5.29 -14.47
CA LEU A 21 -8.07 -4.33 -14.94
C LEU A 21 -7.48 -2.96 -15.25
N TYR A 22 -6.33 -2.62 -14.68
CA TYR A 22 -5.63 -1.34 -14.89
C TYR A 22 -4.13 -1.50 -14.61
N ASP A 23 -3.31 -0.56 -15.10
CA ASP A 23 -1.87 -0.50 -14.78
C ASP A 23 -1.68 0.10 -13.37
N ASN A 24 -1.26 -0.72 -12.42
CA ASN A 24 -1.14 -0.32 -11.01
C ASN A 24 0.14 0.47 -10.73
N HIS A 25 1.19 0.28 -11.55
CA HIS A 25 2.50 0.88 -11.32
C HIS A 25 2.46 2.42 -11.15
N PRO A 26 1.86 3.21 -12.07
CA PRO A 26 1.82 4.67 -11.93
C PRO A 26 1.00 5.13 -10.72
N VAL A 27 -0.03 4.36 -10.34
CA VAL A 27 -0.89 4.67 -9.18
C VAL A 27 -0.10 4.52 -7.88
N ILE A 28 0.64 3.43 -7.73
CA ILE A 28 1.50 3.20 -6.54
C ILE A 28 2.62 4.21 -6.46
N VAL A 29 3.31 4.51 -7.58
CA VAL A 29 4.40 5.50 -7.61
C VAL A 29 3.88 6.88 -7.18
N ARG A 30 2.71 7.29 -7.68
CA ARG A 30 2.09 8.56 -7.28
C ARG A 30 1.74 8.55 -5.80
N MET A 31 1.05 7.52 -5.31
CA MET A 31 0.69 7.39 -3.90
C MET A 31 1.92 7.48 -2.98
N GLU A 32 3.01 6.79 -3.30
CA GLU A 32 4.24 6.86 -2.49
C GLU A 32 4.85 8.27 -2.46
N ARG A 33 4.84 8.98 -3.60
CA ARG A 33 5.34 10.35 -3.69
C ARG A 33 4.50 11.32 -2.87
N GLU A 34 3.18 11.25 -3.01
CA GLU A 34 2.26 12.16 -2.30
C GLU A 34 2.29 11.90 -0.79
N LEU A 35 2.35 10.63 -0.36
CA LEU A 35 2.55 10.28 1.04
C LEU A 35 3.87 10.85 1.59
N LEU A 36 4.99 10.68 0.87
CA LEU A 36 6.28 11.23 1.31
C LEU A 36 6.23 12.76 1.40
N THR A 37 5.61 13.41 0.40
CA THR A 37 5.47 14.87 0.36
C THR A 37 4.67 15.37 1.56
N TRP A 38 3.54 14.73 1.86
CA TRP A 38 2.73 15.05 3.03
C TRP A 38 3.48 14.84 4.35
N LEU A 39 4.21 13.72 4.50
CA LEU A 39 5.03 13.47 5.69
C LEU A 39 6.05 14.61 5.90
N GLN A 40 6.70 15.04 4.83
CA GLN A 40 7.71 16.10 4.88
C GLN A 40 7.13 17.48 5.19
N GLN A 41 5.92 17.77 4.71
CA GLN A 41 5.27 19.07 4.89
C GLN A 41 4.54 19.19 6.24
N THR A 42 3.90 18.12 6.70
CA THR A 42 2.99 18.13 7.84
C THR A 42 3.67 17.71 9.15
N HIS A 43 4.73 16.91 9.07
CA HIS A 43 5.42 16.37 10.25
C HIS A 43 6.91 16.74 10.25
N PRO A 44 7.28 17.93 10.77
CA PRO A 44 8.66 18.41 10.78
C PRO A 44 9.67 17.44 11.38
N ALA A 45 9.26 16.63 12.36
CA ALA A 45 10.12 15.64 13.01
C ALA A 45 10.61 14.54 12.06
N VAL A 46 9.83 14.17 11.04
CA VAL A 46 10.20 13.16 10.03
C VAL A 46 10.54 13.78 8.67
N ALA A 47 10.57 15.11 8.56
CA ALA A 47 10.76 15.79 7.28
C ALA A 47 12.14 15.57 6.64
N HIS A 48 13.12 15.15 7.43
CA HIS A 48 14.45 14.77 6.96
C HIS A 48 14.52 13.33 6.41
N MET A 49 13.47 12.52 6.60
CA MET A 49 13.44 11.13 6.16
C MET A 49 13.10 11.06 4.67
N GLU A 50 13.91 10.31 3.94
CA GLU A 50 13.73 10.05 2.52
C GLU A 50 13.07 8.69 2.28
N LYS A 51 12.71 8.42 1.01
CA LYS A 51 12.13 7.12 0.60
C LYS A 51 12.96 5.92 1.08
N ALA A 52 14.28 6.04 1.08
CA ALA A 52 15.18 4.99 1.53
C ALA A 52 15.03 4.68 3.04
N ASP A 53 14.86 5.71 3.87
CA ASP A 53 14.70 5.56 5.32
C ASP A 53 13.38 4.85 5.64
N TRP A 54 12.29 5.30 5.01
CA TRP A 54 10.98 4.64 5.14
C TRP A 54 11.00 3.19 4.67
N LEU A 55 11.75 2.87 3.63
CA LEU A 55 11.94 1.49 3.18
C LEU A 55 12.67 0.64 4.22
N GLN A 56 13.66 1.21 4.95
CA GLN A 56 14.31 0.49 6.04
C GLN A 56 13.34 0.24 7.20
N VAL A 57 12.52 1.22 7.58
CA VAL A 57 11.48 1.04 8.60
C VAL A 57 10.51 -0.08 8.19
N LYS A 58 10.06 -0.09 6.93
CA LYS A 58 9.18 -1.12 6.39
C LYS A 58 9.77 -2.53 6.53
N LYS A 59 11.05 -2.69 6.18
CA LYS A 59 11.79 -3.96 6.29
C LYS A 59 11.94 -4.38 7.74
N HIS A 60 12.27 -3.44 8.63
CA HIS A 60 12.42 -3.71 10.07
C HIS A 60 11.12 -4.23 10.68
N VAL A 61 10.00 -3.55 10.41
CA VAL A 61 8.67 -3.96 10.88
C VAL A 61 8.29 -5.35 10.38
N LEU A 62 8.59 -5.68 9.12
CA LEU A 62 8.30 -7.02 8.59
C LEU A 62 9.16 -8.11 9.25
N GLN A 63 10.41 -7.81 9.59
CA GLN A 63 11.27 -8.76 10.30
C GLN A 63 10.72 -9.07 11.69
N GLN A 64 10.13 -8.08 12.36
CA GLN A 64 9.51 -8.25 13.69
C GLN A 64 8.14 -8.94 13.61
N SER A 65 7.40 -8.78 12.52
CA SER A 65 6.05 -9.33 12.35
C SER A 65 5.81 -9.81 10.91
N PRO A 66 6.26 -11.03 10.57
CA PRO A 66 6.18 -11.56 9.20
C PRO A 66 4.75 -11.68 8.64
N ASP A 67 3.74 -11.80 9.51
CA ASP A 67 2.33 -11.92 9.12
C ASP A 67 1.78 -10.63 8.50
N LEU A 68 2.44 -9.49 8.70
CA LEU A 68 2.07 -8.22 8.06
C LEU A 68 2.12 -8.27 6.53
N LYS A 69 2.85 -9.23 5.93
CA LYS A 69 2.91 -9.38 4.48
C LYS A 69 1.56 -9.61 3.81
N SER A 70 0.59 -10.18 4.52
CA SER A 70 -0.76 -10.44 3.99
C SER A 70 -1.72 -9.27 4.17
N ASP A 71 -1.36 -8.26 4.95
CA ASP A 71 -2.16 -7.04 5.13
C ASP A 71 -1.27 -5.81 4.91
N VAL A 72 -1.22 -5.38 3.65
CA VAL A 72 -0.39 -4.25 3.21
C VAL A 72 -0.86 -2.91 3.77
N THR A 73 -2.10 -2.81 4.25
CA THR A 73 -2.63 -1.61 4.90
C THR A 73 -2.15 -1.55 6.35
N LEU A 74 -2.33 -2.65 7.09
CA LEU A 74 -1.82 -2.78 8.45
C LEU A 74 -0.29 -2.64 8.49
N TRP A 75 0.42 -3.23 7.53
CA TRP A 75 1.88 -3.08 7.45
C TRP A 75 2.29 -1.61 7.34
N ARG A 76 1.58 -0.81 6.53
CA ARG A 76 1.86 0.62 6.41
C ARG A 76 1.52 1.38 7.68
N LEU A 77 0.44 1.04 8.36
CA LEU A 77 0.09 1.62 9.66
C LEU A 77 1.24 1.41 10.66
N VAL A 78 1.70 0.16 10.81
CA VAL A 78 2.79 -0.18 11.74
C VAL A 78 4.10 0.47 11.30
N GLN A 79 4.40 0.53 10.00
CA GLN A 79 5.56 1.24 9.45
C GLN A 79 5.55 2.73 9.83
N LEU A 80 4.46 3.44 9.56
CA LEU A 80 4.36 4.87 9.84
C LEU A 80 4.45 5.14 11.34
N LYS A 81 3.71 4.36 12.14
CA LYS A 81 3.74 4.46 13.60
C LYS A 81 5.17 4.28 14.15
N HIS A 82 5.89 3.27 13.68
CA HIS A 82 7.27 3.03 14.07
C HIS A 82 8.20 4.18 13.66
N GLY A 83 7.98 4.80 12.50
CA GLY A 83 8.69 6.00 12.08
C GLY A 83 8.47 7.18 13.05
N PHE A 84 7.22 7.48 13.39
CA PHE A 84 6.89 8.57 14.31
C PHE A 84 7.43 8.35 15.73
N LEU A 85 7.30 7.14 16.27
CA LEU A 85 7.87 6.79 17.58
C LEU A 85 9.39 7.00 17.61
N SER A 86 10.09 6.69 16.50
CA SER A 86 11.55 6.83 16.43
C SER A 86 12.04 8.28 16.48
N VAL A 87 11.16 9.25 16.20
CA VAL A 87 11.45 10.69 16.27
C VAL A 87 10.79 11.39 17.45
N GLY A 88 10.29 10.63 18.43
CA GLY A 88 9.86 11.14 19.73
C GLY A 88 8.38 11.49 19.86
N TYR A 89 7.52 11.06 18.92
CA TYR A 89 6.07 11.08 19.14
C TYR A 89 5.71 10.12 20.27
N ASP A 90 4.71 10.46 21.08
CA ASP A 90 4.12 9.47 21.99
C ASP A 90 3.23 8.47 21.23
N GLU A 91 2.82 7.39 21.90
CA GLU A 91 2.00 6.32 21.30
C GLU A 91 0.68 6.83 20.69
N ALA A 92 0.01 7.78 21.32
CA ALA A 92 -1.27 8.28 20.84
C ALA A 92 -1.07 9.20 19.63
N GLN A 93 -0.08 10.09 19.69
CA GLN A 93 0.30 10.96 18.58
C GLN A 93 0.76 10.16 17.37
N ALA A 94 1.61 9.16 17.58
CA ALA A 94 2.12 8.29 16.52
C ALA A 94 1.01 7.46 15.88
N GLN A 95 0.03 6.98 16.68
CA GLN A 95 -1.13 6.27 16.17
C GLN A 95 -1.97 7.16 15.24
N VAL A 96 -2.34 8.36 15.71
CA VAL A 96 -3.16 9.30 14.93
C VAL A 96 -2.46 9.70 13.63
N ALA A 97 -1.19 10.10 13.69
CA ALA A 97 -0.43 10.49 12.51
C ALA A 97 -0.26 9.32 11.50
N ALA A 98 -0.11 8.08 12.00
CA ALA A 98 -0.03 6.91 11.14
C ALA A 98 -1.37 6.59 10.46
N GLU A 99 -2.50 6.73 11.17
CA GLU A 99 -3.84 6.55 10.61
C GLU A 99 -4.13 7.60 9.52
N GLU A 100 -3.79 8.87 9.75
CA GLU A 100 -3.90 9.94 8.76
C GLU A 100 -3.07 9.65 7.50
N GLY A 101 -1.81 9.24 7.68
CA GLY A 101 -0.95 8.87 6.55
C GLY A 101 -1.45 7.63 5.78
N VAL A 102 -2.04 6.64 6.48
CA VAL A 102 -2.69 5.49 5.82
C VAL A 102 -3.91 5.93 5.01
N GLN A 103 -4.74 6.80 5.58
CA GLN A 103 -5.94 7.30 4.90
C GLN A 103 -5.55 8.06 3.62
N LEU A 104 -4.58 8.96 3.69
CA LEU A 104 -4.04 9.66 2.51
C LEU A 104 -3.51 8.67 1.46
N ALA A 105 -2.78 7.64 1.88
CA ALA A 105 -2.27 6.63 0.98
C ALA A 105 -3.40 5.84 0.28
N LEU A 106 -4.46 5.50 1.01
CA LEU A 106 -5.63 4.82 0.45
C LEU A 106 -6.39 5.69 -0.55
N GLU A 107 -6.53 6.99 -0.27
CA GLU A 107 -7.12 7.95 -1.19
C GLU A 107 -6.36 8.01 -2.51
N TRP A 108 -5.04 8.22 -2.47
CA TRP A 108 -4.22 8.26 -3.68
C TRP A 108 -4.14 6.92 -4.41
N ARG A 109 -4.16 5.80 -3.68
CA ARG A 109 -4.20 4.44 -4.25
C ARG A 109 -5.52 4.17 -4.96
N SER A 110 -6.62 4.78 -4.53
CA SER A 110 -7.96 4.59 -5.11
C SER A 110 -8.23 5.52 -6.29
N GLN A 111 -7.33 6.46 -6.58
CA GLN A 111 -7.47 7.38 -7.71
C GLN A 111 -6.97 6.77 -9.02
N PHE A 112 -7.70 5.80 -9.57
CA PHE A 112 -7.38 5.24 -10.88
C PHE A 112 -8.61 5.15 -11.76
N ASP A 113 -8.38 5.20 -13.06
CA ASP A 113 -9.40 4.95 -14.07
C ASP A 113 -9.18 3.55 -14.64
N VAL A 114 -10.26 2.80 -14.78
CA VAL A 114 -10.23 1.52 -15.50
C VAL A 114 -10.26 1.84 -17.00
N PRO A 115 -9.26 1.42 -17.80
CA PRO A 115 -9.25 1.64 -19.23
C PRO A 115 -10.51 1.06 -19.90
N GLN A 116 -11.03 1.75 -20.91
CA GLN A 116 -12.24 1.32 -21.63
C GLN A 116 -12.10 -0.11 -22.20
N GLN A 117 -10.90 -0.48 -22.66
CA GLN A 117 -10.60 -1.81 -23.15
C GLN A 117 -10.89 -2.94 -22.12
N SER A 118 -10.76 -2.65 -20.82
CA SER A 118 -11.09 -3.61 -19.76
C SER A 118 -12.59 -3.76 -19.52
N LEU A 119 -13.39 -2.83 -20.04
CA LEU A 119 -14.85 -2.79 -19.90
C LEU A 119 -15.58 -3.26 -21.18
N ASP A 120 -14.88 -3.26 -22.31
CA ASP A 120 -15.41 -3.71 -23.59
C ASP A 120 -15.46 -5.26 -23.59
N VAL A 121 -16.68 -5.79 -23.39
CA VAL A 121 -17.01 -7.24 -23.40
C VAL A 121 -17.78 -7.61 -24.66
#